data_AF-A0A1F6PZ80-F1
#
_entry.id   AF-A0A1F6PZ80-F1
#
_cell.length_a   1.000
_cell.length_b   1.000
_cell.length_c   1.000
_cell.angle_alpha   90.00
_cell.angle_beta   90.00
_cell.angle_gamma   90.00
#
_symmetry.space_group_name_H-M   'P 1'
#
loop_
_entity.id
_entity.type
_entity.pdbx_description
1 polymer ?
#
loop_
_entity_poly.entity_id
_entity_poly.type
_entity_poly.pdbx_seq_one_letter_code
_entity_poly.pdbx_strand_id
1 'polypeptide(L)'
;MLNQKQKRLITALITTTTVKEALQKANVSNRSYYNWLDNKEFVDELNYVQQQVYNDCVMDIRNLSKNAVKLYEKLMKSDNESIQLRAAISIINNAGKFLEIKIHPSHIKEEPKKTLFQEIDELTALLEESGWELSEKGVN
;
A
#
# COMPACT_ATOMS: atom_id res chain seq x y z
N MET A 1 32.15 6.29 3.12
CA MET A 1 31.27 7.46 3.30
C MET A 1 30.99 8.08 1.94
N LEU A 2 29.71 8.26 1.58
CA LEU A 2 29.29 8.90 0.32
C LEU A 2 29.80 10.35 0.19
N ASN A 3 30.29 10.70 -1.00
CA ASN A 3 30.67 12.06 -1.33
C ASN A 3 29.46 12.94 -1.72
N GLN A 4 29.66 14.26 -1.74
CA GLN A 4 28.58 15.22 -2.00
C GLN A 4 27.95 15.09 -3.40
N LYS A 5 28.72 14.65 -4.42
CA LYS A 5 28.19 14.43 -5.77
C LYS A 5 27.30 13.19 -5.81
N GLN A 6 27.69 12.11 -5.11
CA GLN A 6 26.90 10.89 -4.97
C GLN A 6 25.57 11.18 -4.27
N LYS A 7 25.58 11.91 -3.14
CA LYS A 7 24.35 12.31 -2.44
C LYS A 7 23.40 13.11 -3.33
N ARG A 8 23.93 14.12 -4.04
CA ARG A 8 23.15 14.91 -5.01
C ARG A 8 22.56 14.05 -6.12
N LEU A 9 23.31 13.07 -6.61
CA LEU A 9 22.83 12.16 -7.64
C LEU A 9 21.71 11.25 -7.13
N ILE A 10 21.82 10.70 -5.92
CA ILE A 10 20.76 9.88 -5.32
C ILE A 10 19.47 10.69 -5.19
N THR A 11 19.53 11.93 -4.69
CA THR A 11 18.37 12.83 -4.65
C THR A 11 17.81 13.12 -6.04
N ALA A 12 18.67 13.31 -7.04
CA ALA A 12 18.22 13.54 -8.41
C ALA A 12 17.51 12.29 -8.97
N LEU A 13 18.05 11.09 -8.76
CA LEU A 13 17.50 9.82 -9.25
C LEU A 13 16.09 9.56 -8.72
N ILE A 14 15.79 9.90 -7.47
CA ILE A 14 14.45 9.69 -6.91
C ILE A 14 13.44 10.81 -7.26
N THR A 15 13.90 11.92 -7.83
CA THR A 15 13.03 13.07 -8.17
C THR A 15 12.79 13.26 -9.67
N THR A 16 13.47 12.49 -10.51
CA THR A 16 13.37 12.58 -11.98
C THR A 16 12.85 11.27 -12.57
N THR A 17 12.31 11.33 -13.78
CA THR A 17 11.75 10.16 -14.47
C THR A 17 12.80 9.32 -15.18
N THR A 18 13.98 9.88 -15.50
CA THR A 18 15.04 9.17 -16.22
C THR A 18 16.42 9.36 -15.59
N VAL A 19 17.28 8.35 -15.72
CA VAL A 19 18.68 8.40 -15.27
C VAL A 19 19.44 9.54 -15.97
N LYS A 20 19.17 9.79 -17.25
CA LYS A 20 19.81 10.86 -18.02
C LYS A 20 19.55 12.24 -17.40
N GLU A 21 18.30 12.52 -17.05
CA GLU A 21 17.91 13.76 -16.37
C GLU A 21 18.54 13.88 -14.99
N ALA A 22 18.56 12.79 -14.22
CA ALA A 22 19.20 12.76 -12.90
C ALA A 22 20.69 13.12 -12.98
N LEU A 23 21.41 12.55 -13.95
CA LEU A 23 22.83 12.81 -14.19
C LEU A 23 23.08 14.27 -14.58
N GLN A 24 22.24 14.83 -15.45
CA GLN A 24 22.31 16.23 -15.84
C GLN A 24 22.06 17.16 -14.63
N LYS A 25 20.98 16.90 -13.87
CA LYS A 25 20.60 17.66 -12.67
C LYS A 25 21.68 17.59 -11.58
N ALA A 26 22.32 16.44 -11.42
CA ALA A 26 23.41 16.23 -10.49
C ALA A 26 24.78 16.69 -11.02
N ASN A 27 24.88 17.13 -12.28
CA ASN A 27 26.14 17.43 -12.95
C ASN A 27 27.17 16.29 -12.79
N VAL A 28 26.74 15.06 -13.12
CA VAL A 28 27.55 13.83 -13.05
C VAL A 28 27.63 13.21 -14.44
N SER A 29 28.82 12.79 -14.85
CA SER A 29 29.01 12.10 -16.12
C SER A 29 28.54 10.64 -16.04
N ASN A 30 28.05 10.09 -17.16
CA ASN A 30 27.69 8.67 -17.26
C ASN A 30 28.80 7.74 -16.74
N ARG A 31 30.06 8.01 -17.10
CA ARG A 31 31.22 7.23 -16.64
C ARG A 31 31.33 7.19 -15.11
N SER A 32 31.16 8.34 -14.45
CA SER A 32 31.24 8.40 -12.98
C SER A 32 30.11 7.62 -12.34
N TYR A 33 28.91 7.69 -12.92
CA TYR A 33 27.75 6.93 -12.45
C TYR A 33 27.98 5.43 -12.55
N TYR A 34 28.38 4.91 -13.71
CA TYR A 34 28.64 3.47 -13.86
C TYR A 34 29.77 3.00 -12.94
N ASN A 35 30.84 3.78 -12.77
CA ASN A 35 31.88 3.47 -11.79
C ASN A 35 31.37 3.42 -10.34
N TRP A 36 30.34 4.20 -10.00
CA TRP A 36 29.73 4.17 -8.67
C TRP A 36 28.76 3.01 -8.49
N LEU A 37 28.22 2.42 -9.55
CA LEU A 37 27.42 1.20 -9.45
C LEU A 37 28.25 -0.02 -9.02
N ASP A 38 29.56 0.00 -9.22
CA ASP A 38 30.46 -1.02 -8.67
C ASP A 38 30.82 -0.76 -7.20
N ASN A 39 30.45 0.41 -6.66
CA ASN A 39 30.68 0.76 -5.27
C ASN A 39 29.49 0.32 -4.41
N LYS A 40 29.71 -0.71 -3.58
CA LYS A 40 28.69 -1.26 -2.68
C LYS A 40 28.01 -0.21 -1.81
N GLU A 41 28.77 0.71 -1.20
CA GLU A 41 28.20 1.74 -0.32
C GLU A 41 27.25 2.68 -1.06
N PHE A 42 27.58 3.03 -2.31
CA PHE A 42 26.69 3.85 -3.15
C PHE A 42 25.41 3.11 -3.52
N VAL A 43 25.53 1.83 -3.90
CA VAL A 43 24.39 0.98 -4.27
C VAL A 43 23.48 0.74 -3.08
N ASP A 44 24.04 0.44 -1.90
CA ASP A 44 23.27 0.19 -0.68
C ASP A 44 22.43 1.42 -0.29
N GLU A 45 23.03 2.63 -0.35
CA GLU A 45 22.29 3.87 -0.07
C GLU A 45 21.23 4.16 -1.14
N LEU A 46 21.55 3.99 -2.43
CA LEU A 46 20.59 4.20 -3.50
C LEU A 46 19.37 3.28 -3.33
N ASN A 47 19.60 2.00 -3.05
CA ASN A 47 18.55 1.02 -2.78
C ASN A 47 17.74 1.39 -1.54
N TYR A 48 18.40 1.80 -0.46
CA TYR A 48 17.74 2.24 0.76
C TYR A 48 16.78 3.40 0.50
N VAL A 49 17.24 4.45 -0.18
CA VAL A 49 16.43 5.63 -0.49
C VAL A 49 15.29 5.28 -1.45
N GLN A 50 15.54 4.46 -2.47
CA GLN A 50 14.49 3.96 -3.36
C GLN A 50 13.40 3.19 -2.60
N GLN A 51 13.81 2.36 -1.63
CA GLN A 51 12.86 1.63 -0.80
C GLN A 51 12.02 2.56 0.07
N GLN A 52 12.61 3.64 0.63
CA GLN A 52 11.84 4.63 1.39
C GLN A 52 10.78 5.30 0.51
N VAL A 53 11.17 5.78 -0.68
CA VAL A 53 10.24 6.42 -1.62
C VAL A 53 9.14 5.46 -2.05
N TYR A 54 9.47 4.19 -2.29
CA TYR A 54 8.48 3.16 -2.60
C TYR A 54 7.49 2.97 -1.44
N ASN A 55 7.99 2.86 -0.20
CA ASN A 55 7.13 2.71 0.97
C ASN A 55 6.19 3.90 1.16
N ASP A 56 6.70 5.13 0.97
CA ASP A 56 5.89 6.35 1.03
C ASP A 56 4.80 6.34 -0.04
N CYS A 57 5.14 6.00 -1.29
CA CYS A 57 4.15 5.86 -2.37
C CYS A 57 3.07 4.82 -2.04
N VAL A 58 3.45 3.68 -1.46
CA VAL A 58 2.50 2.65 -1.03
C VAL A 58 1.58 3.18 0.07
N MET A 59 2.11 3.93 1.03
CA MET A 59 1.30 4.57 2.08
C MET A 59 0.31 5.58 1.49
N ASP A 60 0.75 6.40 0.53
CA ASP A 60 -0.11 7.36 -0.15
C ASP A 60 -1.23 6.68 -0.94
N ILE A 61 -0.91 5.61 -1.69
CA ILE A 61 -1.93 4.81 -2.41
C ILE A 61 -2.95 4.22 -1.44
N ARG A 62 -2.51 3.71 -0.28
CA ARG A 62 -3.42 3.19 0.77
C ARG A 62 -4.33 4.29 1.31
N ASN A 63 -3.80 5.48 1.56
CA ASN A 63 -4.58 6.62 2.04
C ASN A 63 -5.59 7.10 0.99
N LEU A 64 -5.18 7.22 -0.27
CA LEU A 64 -6.07 7.56 -1.38
C LEU A 64 -7.16 6.51 -1.57
N SER A 65 -6.84 5.22 -1.43
CA SER A 65 -7.81 4.13 -1.50
C SER A 65 -8.86 4.24 -0.38
N LYS A 66 -8.45 4.51 0.86
CA LYS A 66 -9.38 4.78 1.97
C LYS A 66 -10.29 5.97 1.67
N ASN A 67 -9.73 7.05 1.12
CA ASN A 67 -10.51 8.24 0.76
C ASN A 67 -11.50 7.95 -0.38
N ALA A 68 -11.13 7.12 -1.36
CA ALA A 68 -12.02 6.69 -2.43
C ALA A 68 -13.22 5.88 -1.89
N VAL A 69 -13.00 4.97 -0.94
CA VAL A 69 -14.09 4.23 -0.28
C VAL A 69 -15.06 5.18 0.44
N LYS A 70 -14.55 6.15 1.20
CA LYS A 70 -15.39 7.17 1.86
C LYS A 70 -16.19 8.01 0.86
N LEU A 71 -15.58 8.33 -0.29
CA LEU A 71 -16.27 9.04 -1.36
C LEU A 71 -17.41 8.19 -1.93
N TYR A 72 -17.18 6.90 -2.20
CA TYR A 72 -18.26 6.01 -2.65
C TYR A 72 -19.37 5.87 -1.61
N GLU A 73 -19.05 5.78 -0.32
CA GLU A 73 -20.05 5.78 0.75
C GLU A 73 -20.94 7.04 0.70
N LYS A 74 -20.34 8.21 0.48
CA LYS A 74 -21.08 9.46 0.30
C LYS A 74 -21.95 9.43 -0.96
N LEU A 75 -21.41 8.95 -2.08
CA LEU A 75 -22.14 8.91 -3.37
C LEU A 75 -23.32 7.92 -3.36
N MET A 76 -23.24 6.85 -2.58
CA MET A 76 -24.38 5.95 -2.35
C MET A 76 -25.56 6.62 -1.64
N LYS A 77 -25.35 7.78 -0.99
CA LYS A 77 -26.39 8.60 -0.35
C LYS A 77 -26.84 9.78 -1.21
N SER A 78 -26.46 9.82 -2.49
CA SER A 78 -26.85 10.89 -3.43
C SER A 78 -28.32 10.76 -3.82
N ASP A 79 -29.05 11.85 -4.04
CA ASP A 79 -30.44 11.80 -4.55
C ASP A 79 -30.55 11.33 -6.02
N ASN A 80 -29.43 11.08 -6.70
CA ASN A 80 -29.39 10.60 -8.08
C ASN A 80 -29.15 9.09 -8.11
N GLU A 81 -30.18 8.33 -8.46
CA GLU A 81 -30.15 6.86 -8.53
C GLU A 81 -29.03 6.30 -9.43
N SER A 82 -28.72 6.98 -10.55
CA SER A 82 -27.63 6.57 -11.44
C SER A 82 -26.24 6.73 -10.80
N ILE A 83 -26.06 7.76 -9.96
CA ILE A 83 -24.84 7.95 -9.18
C ILE A 83 -24.75 6.90 -8.07
N GLN A 84 -25.86 6.66 -7.36
CA GLN A 84 -25.92 5.64 -6.31
C GLN A 84 -25.56 4.25 -6.84
N LEU A 85 -26.19 3.83 -7.95
CA LEU A 85 -25.96 2.52 -8.56
C LEU A 85 -24.51 2.34 -9.00
N ARG A 86 -23.91 3.36 -9.64
CA ARG A 86 -22.49 3.30 -10.05
C ARG A 86 -21.54 3.24 -8.86
N ALA A 87 -21.84 3.95 -7.77
CA ALA A 87 -21.05 3.87 -6.54
C ALA A 87 -21.13 2.46 -5.92
N ALA A 88 -22.31 1.88 -5.82
CA ALA A 88 -22.52 0.53 -5.30
C ALA A 88 -21.79 -0.54 -6.14
N ILE A 89 -21.93 -0.50 -7.47
CA ILE A 89 -21.23 -1.40 -8.40
C ILE A 89 -19.71 -1.25 -8.24
N SER A 90 -19.21 -0.02 -8.11
CA SER A 90 -17.77 0.24 -7.96
C SER A 90 -17.21 -0.37 -6.67
N ILE A 91 -17.96 -0.32 -5.56
CA ILE A 91 -17.55 -0.97 -4.30
C ILE A 91 -17.51 -2.49 -4.48
N ILE A 92 -18.58 -3.09 -5.02
CA ILE A 92 -18.68 -4.56 -5.18
C ILE A 92 -17.54 -5.08 -6.07
N ASN A 93 -17.31 -4.43 -7.23
CA ASN A 93 -16.27 -4.85 -8.17
C ASN A 93 -14.85 -4.74 -7.63
N ASN A 94 -14.62 -3.90 -6.61
CA ASN A 94 -13.31 -3.69 -6.01
C ASN A 94 -13.18 -4.27 -4.59
N ALA A 95 -14.24 -4.86 -4.03
CA ALA A 95 -14.26 -5.38 -2.66
C ALA A 95 -13.13 -6.38 -2.39
N GLY A 96 -12.92 -7.34 -3.29
CA GLY A 96 -11.81 -8.31 -3.16
C GLY A 96 -10.43 -7.64 -3.12
N LYS A 97 -10.20 -6.64 -3.97
CA LYS A 97 -8.93 -5.89 -4.02
C LYS A 97 -8.69 -5.06 -2.76
N PHE A 98 -9.74 -4.53 -2.14
CA PHE A 98 -9.64 -3.79 -0.89
C PHE A 98 -9.35 -4.71 0.31
N LEU A 99 -9.91 -5.92 0.32
CA LEU A 99 -9.64 -6.93 1.34
C LEU A 99 -8.23 -7.54 1.22
N GLU A 100 -7.67 -7.54 0.01
CA GLU A 100 -6.29 -7.98 -0.27
C GLU A 100 -5.23 -6.94 0.11
N ILE A 101 -5.60 -5.75 0.58
CA ILE A 101 -4.63 -4.79 1.16
C ILE A 101 -4.14 -5.37 2.50
N LYS A 102 -3.32 -6.42 2.41
CA LYS A 102 -2.59 -7.01 3.52
C LYS A 102 -1.63 -5.95 4.05
N ILE A 103 -1.64 -5.80 5.37
CA ILE A 103 -0.62 -5.07 6.08
C ILE A 103 0.69 -5.84 5.85
N HIS A 104 1.59 -5.31 5.01
CA HIS A 104 2.90 -5.92 4.82
C HIS A 104 3.66 -5.80 6.15
N PRO A 105 4.11 -6.92 6.77
CA PRO A 105 4.67 -6.93 8.13
C PRO A 105 6.04 -6.24 8.26
N SER A 106 6.60 -5.65 7.19
CA SER A 106 7.88 -4.94 7.24
C SER A 106 7.86 -3.68 8.12
N HIS A 107 6.69 -3.24 8.61
CA HIS A 107 6.55 -2.14 9.57
C HIS A 107 6.06 -2.56 10.95
N ILE A 108 5.94 -3.86 11.18
CA ILE A 108 5.33 -4.42 12.38
C ILE A 108 6.29 -5.49 12.91
N LYS A 109 7.19 -5.10 13.83
CA LYS A 109 7.65 -6.04 14.86
C LYS A 109 6.47 -6.32 15.78
N GLU A 110 5.44 -6.98 15.30
CA GLU A 110 4.37 -7.51 16.14
C GLU A 110 4.09 -8.94 15.69
N GLU A 111 3.80 -9.73 16.70
CA GLU A 111 3.44 -11.14 16.66
C GLU A 111 2.42 -11.44 15.55
N PRO A 112 2.39 -12.68 15.01
CA PRO A 112 1.43 -13.05 14.00
C PRO A 112 0.00 -12.81 14.50
N LYS A 113 -0.65 -11.75 14.01
CA LYS A 113 -2.08 -11.52 14.25
C LYS A 113 -2.87 -12.59 13.50
N LYS A 114 -3.82 -13.20 14.22
CA LYS A 114 -4.76 -14.18 13.66
C LYS A 114 -5.42 -13.58 12.42
N THR A 115 -5.53 -14.38 11.37
CA THR A 115 -6.24 -13.97 10.16
C THR A 115 -7.74 -13.84 10.47
N LEU A 116 -8.45 -13.00 9.72
CA LEU A 116 -9.89 -12.82 9.89
C LEU A 116 -10.66 -14.15 9.79
N PHE A 117 -10.18 -15.09 8.96
CA PHE A 117 -10.73 -16.44 8.88
C PHE A 117 -10.57 -17.22 10.19
N GLN A 118 -9.41 -17.13 10.83
CA GLN A 118 -9.18 -17.76 12.13
C GLN A 118 -9.99 -17.11 13.26
N GLU A 119 -10.19 -15.79 13.21
CA GLU A 119 -11.07 -15.08 14.15
C GLU A 119 -12.54 -15.50 13.95
N ILE A 120 -12.98 -15.68 12.71
CA ILE A 120 -14.34 -16.17 12.39
C ILE A 120 -14.52 -17.62 12.83
N ASP A 121 -13.54 -18.49 12.60
CA ASP A 121 -13.60 -19.90 13.01
C ASP A 121 -13.64 -20.03 14.54
N GLU A 122 -12.86 -19.22 15.26
CA GLU A 122 -12.88 -19.19 16.74
C GLU A 122 -14.20 -18.65 17.29
N LEU A 123 -14.76 -17.59 16.67
CA LEU A 123 -16.07 -17.07 17.06
C LEU A 123 -17.18 -18.10 16.77
N THR A 124 -17.10 -18.82 15.65
CA THR A 124 -18.02 -19.91 15.31
C THR A 124 -17.94 -21.04 16.35
N ALA A 125 -16.72 -21.48 16.69
CA ALA A 125 -16.50 -22.51 17.70
C ALA A 125 -16.99 -22.10 19.10
N LEU A 126 -16.75 -20.85 19.50
CA LEU A 126 -17.26 -20.31 20.77
C LEU A 126 -18.79 -20.23 20.80
N LEU A 127 -19.43 -19.91 19.67
CA LEU A 127 -20.89 -19.90 19.57
C LEU A 127 -21.47 -21.32 19.67
N GLU A 128 -20.85 -22.29 19.02
CA GLU A 128 -21.21 -23.72 19.12
C GLU A 128 -21.04 -24.26 20.54
N GLU A 129 -19.92 -23.94 21.21
CA GLU A 129 -19.66 -24.33 22.61
C GLU A 129 -20.60 -23.64 23.61
N SER A 130 -21.05 -22.43 23.30
CA SER A 130 -21.99 -21.67 24.13
C SER A 130 -23.44 -22.16 24.05
N GLY A 131 -23.73 -23.18 23.22
CA GLY A 131 -25.06 -23.77 23.08
C GLY A 131 -26.10 -22.85 22.42
N TRP A 132 -25.65 -21.83 21.69
CA TRP A 132 -26.54 -20.94 20.92
C TRP A 132 -26.99 -21.64 19.63
N GLU A 133 -28.11 -22.36 19.70
CA GLU A 133 -28.85 -22.76 18.50
C GLU A 133 -29.51 -21.52 17.89
N LEU A 134 -29.13 -21.17 16.65
CA LEU A 134 -29.91 -20.25 15.82
C LEU A 134 -31.30 -20.88 15.64
N SER A 135 -32.28 -20.41 16.41
CA SER A 135 -33.66 -20.85 16.24
C SER A 135 -34.16 -20.36 14.88
N GLU A 136 -34.28 -21.27 13.92
CA GLU A 136 -34.92 -21.02 12.62
C GLU A 136 -36.45 -20.80 12.73
N LYS A 137 -36.96 -20.29 13.85
CA LYS A 137 -38.40 -20.06 14.06
C LYS A 137 -38.66 -18.61 14.46
N GLY A 138 -38.64 -17.75 13.46
CA GLY A 138 -39.03 -16.34 13.60
C GLY A 138 -39.58 -15.67 12.35
N VAL A 139 -39.85 -16.41 11.27
CA VAL A 139 -40.61 -15.88 10.12
C VAL A 139 -41.67 -16.90 9.71
N ASN A 140 -42.84 -16.77 10.34
CA ASN A 140 -44.15 -17.05 9.76
C ASN A 140 -45.15 -16.09 10.41
#